data_AF-A0A452ZCR7-F1
#
_entry.id   AF-A0A452ZCR7-F1
#
_cell.length_a   1.000
_cell.length_b   1.000
_cell.length_c   1.000
_cell.angle_alpha   90.00
_cell.angle_beta   90.00
_cell.angle_gamma   90.00
#
_symmetry.space_group_name_H-M   'P 1'
#
loop_
_entity.id
_entity.type
_entity.pdbx_description
1 polymer ?
#
loop_
_entity_poly.entity_id
_entity_poly.type
_entity_poly.pdbx_seq_one_letter_code
_entity_poly.pdbx_strand_id
1 'polypeptide(L)'
;MAEADTLDGFTGKLGGMVARFAGLRSTLDDATMVKKLLDSVPDRLYAVVAGIEPFCDVSTMAFKKALGRLKAFDERLRRRGQAGGERADGQLMYTATQWRARERQ
;
A
#
# COMPACT_ATOMS: atom_id res chain seq x y z
N MET A 1 -8.16 -10.01 -5.23
CA MET A 1 -8.26 -8.86 -4.30
C MET A 1 -9.40 -7.99 -4.77
N ALA A 2 -10.34 -7.63 -3.89
CA ALA A 2 -11.38 -6.67 -4.25
C ALA A 2 -10.72 -5.33 -4.62
N GLU A 3 -11.22 -4.63 -5.63
CA GLU A 3 -10.72 -3.28 -5.97
C GLU A 3 -10.71 -2.34 -4.76
N ALA A 4 -11.63 -2.56 -3.81
CA ALA A 4 -11.76 -1.84 -2.56
C ALA A 4 -10.54 -1.94 -1.63
N ASP A 5 -9.66 -2.93 -1.82
CA ASP A 5 -8.40 -3.12 -1.08
C ASP A 5 -7.18 -2.52 -1.80
N THR A 6 -7.37 -1.91 -2.97
CA THR A 6 -6.30 -1.26 -3.73
C THR A 6 -6.17 0.20 -3.33
N LEU A 7 -4.94 0.74 -3.36
CA LEU A 7 -4.68 2.15 -3.07
C LEU A 7 -5.55 3.06 -3.96
N ASP A 8 -5.75 2.67 -5.22
CA ASP A 8 -6.58 3.40 -6.18
C ASP A 8 -8.06 3.41 -5.76
N GLY A 9 -8.61 2.26 -5.34
CA GLY A 9 -9.96 2.17 -4.79
C GLY A 9 -10.18 3.07 -3.57
N PHE A 10 -9.18 3.20 -2.67
CA PHE A 10 -9.25 4.15 -1.55
C PHE A 10 -9.23 5.60 -2.02
N THR A 11 -8.40 5.94 -3.01
CA THR A 11 -8.40 7.30 -3.59
C THR A 11 -9.72 7.64 -4.26
N GLY A 12 -10.35 6.68 -4.94
CA GLY A 12 -11.67 6.85 -5.54
C GLY A 12 -12.76 7.14 -4.49
N LYS A 13 -12.78 6.37 -3.39
CA LYS A 13 -13.70 6.61 -2.26
C LYS A 13 -13.49 8.00 -1.63
N LEU A 14 -12.23 8.40 -1.45
CA LEU A 14 -11.88 9.69 -0.85
C LEU A 14 -12.25 10.85 -1.79
N GLY A 15 -12.04 10.68 -3.10
CA GLY A 15 -12.52 11.63 -4.13
C GLY A 15 -14.05 11.74 -4.16
N GLY A 16 -14.77 10.63 -4.03
CA GLY A 16 -16.22 10.63 -3.89
C GLY A 16 -16.70 11.38 -2.64
N MET A 17 -16.00 11.23 -1.52
CA MET A 17 -16.28 12.00 -0.30
C MET A 17 -16.07 13.50 -0.53
N VAL A 18 -14.94 13.92 -1.12
CA VAL A 18 -14.67 15.33 -1.45
C VAL A 18 -15.76 15.92 -2.35
N ALA A 19 -16.22 15.18 -3.36
CA ALA A 19 -17.30 15.62 -4.24
C ALA A 19 -18.62 15.84 -3.48
N ARG A 20 -18.93 15.00 -2.48
CA ARG A 20 -20.12 15.18 -1.62
C ARG A 20 -20.01 16.40 -0.73
N PHE A 21 -18.83 16.68 -0.15
CA PHE A 21 -18.60 17.91 0.62
C PHE A 21 -18.78 19.15 -0.26
N ALA A 22 -18.21 19.14 -1.48
CA ALA A 22 -18.38 20.23 -2.44
C ALA A 22 -19.86 20.47 -2.79
N GLY A 23 -20.65 19.41 -2.95
CA GLY A 23 -22.10 19.50 -3.16
C GLY A 23 -22.87 20.14 -2.00
N LEU A 24 -22.33 20.07 -0.78
CA LEU A 24 -22.85 20.73 0.42
C LEU A 24 -22.27 22.15 0.63
N ARG A 25 -21.57 22.71 -0.36
CA ARG A 25 -20.80 23.96 -0.25
C ARG A 25 -19.77 23.97 0.88
N SER A 26 -19.31 22.79 1.28
CA SER A 26 -18.25 22.59 2.25
C SER A 26 -16.99 22.11 1.54
N THR A 27 -15.83 22.34 2.14
CA THR A 27 -14.56 21.86 1.64
C THR A 27 -13.86 21.05 2.72
N LEU A 28 -13.19 19.99 2.29
CA LEU A 28 -12.28 19.23 3.13
C LEU A 28 -10.89 19.84 2.96
N ASP A 29 -10.25 20.22 4.07
CA ASP A 29 -8.89 20.70 4.05
C ASP A 29 -7.90 19.54 3.81
N ASP A 30 -6.72 19.89 3.30
CA ASP A 30 -5.68 18.92 2.95
C ASP A 30 -5.23 18.09 4.17
N ALA A 31 -5.13 18.68 5.36
CA ALA A 31 -4.69 17.97 6.55
C ALA A 31 -5.70 16.89 6.96
N THR A 32 -7.01 17.20 6.91
CA THR A 32 -8.08 16.24 7.16
C THR A 32 -8.08 15.15 6.09
N MET A 33 -7.89 15.49 4.81
CA MET A 33 -7.81 14.50 3.74
C MET A 33 -6.60 13.57 3.89
N VAL A 34 -5.44 14.11 4.28
CA VAL A 34 -4.23 13.31 4.53
C VAL A 34 -4.44 12.36 5.71
N LYS A 35 -4.99 12.84 6.83
CA LYS A 35 -5.28 11.97 7.98
C LYS A 35 -6.21 10.83 7.58
N LYS A 36 -7.32 11.14 6.89
CA LYS A 36 -8.26 10.12 6.39
C LYS A 36 -7.61 9.13 5.43
N LEU A 37 -6.67 9.58 4.59
CA LEU A 37 -5.92 8.71 3.70
C LEU A 37 -5.05 7.73 4.49
N LEU A 38 -4.27 8.24 5.47
CA LEU A 38 -3.36 7.43 6.28
C LEU A 38 -4.11 6.48 7.24
N ASP A 39 -5.27 6.88 7.76
CA ASP A 39 -6.13 6.01 8.60
C ASP A 39 -6.77 4.87 7.79
N SER A 40 -6.96 5.08 6.47
CA SER A 40 -7.71 4.16 5.61
C SER A 40 -6.81 3.34 4.68
N VAL A 41 -5.49 3.44 4.78
CA VAL A 41 -4.61 2.62 3.93
C VAL A 41 -4.69 1.14 4.31
N PRO A 42 -4.55 0.22 3.34
CA PRO A 42 -4.48 -1.21 3.63
C PRO A 42 -3.20 -1.58 4.39
N ASP A 43 -3.27 -2.61 5.25
CA ASP A 43 -2.20 -3.02 6.19
C ASP A 43 -0.83 -3.21 5.53
N ARG A 44 -0.78 -3.64 4.26
CA ARG A 44 0.47 -3.79 3.50
C ARG A 44 1.26 -2.48 3.36
N LEU A 45 0.59 -1.33 3.50
CA LEU A 45 1.19 0.01 3.47
C LEU A 45 1.41 0.59 4.87
N TYR A 46 1.06 -0.13 5.94
CA TYR A 46 1.24 0.35 7.31
C TYR A 46 2.72 0.71 7.61
N ALA A 47 3.65 -0.09 7.10
CA ALA A 47 5.09 0.17 7.26
C ALA A 47 5.54 1.53 6.70
N VAL A 48 4.90 2.02 5.62
CA VAL A 48 5.22 3.36 5.10
C VAL A 48 4.52 4.45 5.90
N VAL A 49 3.31 4.22 6.41
CA VAL A 49 2.63 5.17 7.31
C VAL A 49 3.43 5.39 8.59
N ALA A 50 3.88 4.29 9.22
CA ALA A 50 4.73 4.33 10.42
C ALA A 50 6.08 5.05 10.17
N GLY A 51 6.57 5.08 8.93
CA GLY A 51 7.76 5.84 8.54
C GLY A 51 7.48 7.29 8.10
N ILE A 52 6.24 7.64 7.77
CA ILE A 52 5.85 9.01 7.41
C ILE A 52 5.56 9.83 8.66
N GLU A 53 4.83 9.26 9.62
CA GLU A 53 4.32 9.98 10.79
C GLU A 53 5.41 10.65 11.65
N PRO A 54 6.58 10.02 11.92
CA PRO A 54 7.62 10.65 12.73
C PRO A 54 8.46 11.69 11.98
N PHE A 55 8.49 11.63 10.65
CA PHE A 55 9.42 12.40 9.81
C PHE A 55 8.74 13.47 8.96
N CYS A 56 7.40 13.50 8.96
CA CYS A 56 6.62 14.42 8.14
C CYS A 56 5.51 15.04 8.98
N ASP A 57 5.45 16.37 8.97
CA ASP A 57 4.32 17.08 9.54
C ASP A 57 3.06 16.84 8.68
N VAL A 58 2.20 15.95 9.18
CA VAL A 58 0.93 15.57 8.55
C VAL A 58 -0.05 16.75 8.53
N SER A 59 0.08 17.69 9.45
CA SER A 59 -0.83 18.84 9.58
C SER A 59 -0.65 19.89 8.49
N THR A 60 0.53 19.94 7.85
CA THR A 60 0.86 20.89 6.78
C THR A 60 1.09 20.19 5.43
N MET A 61 1.01 18.86 5.39
CA MET A 61 1.26 18.10 4.17
C MET A 61 0.10 18.22 3.18
N ALA A 62 0.42 18.60 1.94
CA ALA A 62 -0.54 18.59 0.85
C ALA A 62 -1.00 17.16 0.52
N PHE A 63 -2.30 16.98 0.24
CA PHE A 63 -2.89 15.66 -0.04
C PHE A 63 -2.21 14.94 -1.20
N LYS A 64 -1.94 15.66 -2.30
CA LYS A 64 -1.23 15.10 -3.47
C LYS A 64 0.16 14.58 -3.12
N LYS A 65 0.86 15.22 -2.19
CA LYS A 65 2.21 14.82 -1.75
C LYS A 65 2.15 13.52 -0.94
N ALA A 66 1.20 13.41 -0.02
CA ALA A 66 0.94 12.20 0.74
C ALA A 66 0.64 11.02 -0.18
N LEU A 67 -0.26 11.23 -1.13
CA LEU A 67 -0.66 10.22 -2.09
C LEU A 67 0.50 9.78 -2.99
N GLY A 68 1.32 10.71 -3.47
CA GLY A 68 2.51 10.40 -4.28
C GLY A 68 3.50 9.49 -3.55
N ARG A 69 3.70 9.70 -2.24
CA ARG A 69 4.58 8.87 -1.40
C ARG A 69 4.04 7.45 -1.23
N LEU A 70 2.73 7.31 -0.96
CA LEU A 70 2.08 6.00 -0.88
C LEU A 70 2.15 5.25 -2.21
N LYS A 71 1.92 5.94 -3.35
CA LYS A 71 2.05 5.34 -4.70
C LYS A 71 3.48 4.86 -4.97
N ALA A 72 4.50 5.67 -4.66
CA ALA A 72 5.89 5.29 -4.85
C ALA A 72 6.28 4.06 -4.01
N PHE A 73 5.76 3.96 -2.79
CA PHE A 73 5.99 2.80 -1.93
C PHE A 73 5.25 1.55 -2.42
N ASP A 74 3.97 1.66 -2.75
CA ASP A 74 3.17 0.55 -3.30
C ASP A 74 3.80 -0.02 -4.57
N GLU A 75 4.31 0.85 -5.46
CA GLU A 75 5.07 0.45 -6.65
C GLU A 75 6.38 -0.27 -6.31
N ARG A 76 7.13 0.21 -5.31
CA ARG A 76 8.36 -0.47 -4.86
C ARG A 76 8.06 -1.83 -4.23
N LEU A 77 6.96 -1.94 -3.48
CA LEU A 77 6.50 -3.19 -2.90
C LEU A 77 6.09 -4.20 -3.99
N ARG A 78 5.34 -3.73 -5.00
CA ARG A 78 4.96 -4.51 -6.18
C ARG A 78 6.18 -5.02 -6.93
N ARG A 79 7.17 -4.17 -7.23
CA ARG A 79 8.42 -4.58 -7.87
C ARG A 79 9.21 -5.58 -7.04
N ARG A 80 9.23 -5.45 -5.71
CA ARG A 80 9.89 -6.42 -4.82
C ARG A 80 9.15 -7.76 -4.78
N GLY A 81 7.82 -7.74 -4.77
CA GLY A 81 7.00 -8.95 -4.84
C GLY A 81 7.13 -9.67 -6.19
N GLN A 82 7.25 -8.92 -7.28
CA GLN A 82 7.49 -9.45 -8.62
C GLN A 82 8.93 -10.00 -8.78
N ALA A 83 9.93 -9.33 -8.19
CA ALA A 83 11.30 -9.84 -8.12
C ALA A 83 11.45 -11.07 -7.19
N GLY A 84 10.45 -11.32 -6.32
CA GLY A 84 10.32 -12.56 -5.54
C GLY A 84 9.63 -13.69 -6.30
N GLY A 85 9.12 -13.45 -7.51
CA GLY A 85 8.48 -14.45 -8.37
C GLY A 85 9.46 -15.42 -9.04
N GLU A 86 10.77 -15.23 -8.87
CA GLU A 86 11.80 -16.08 -9.46
C GLU A 86 12.96 -16.36 -8.49
N ARG A 87 12.70 -16.29 -7.19
CA ARG A 87 13.49 -17.12 -6.28
C ARG A 87 12.67 -18.37 -6.02
N ALA A 88 13.23 -19.49 -6.44
CA ALA A 88 13.04 -20.78 -5.81
C ALA A 88 13.46 -20.76 -4.32
N ASP A 89 13.05 -19.75 -3.55
CA ASP A 89 13.31 -19.58 -2.11
C ASP A 89 12.22 -20.27 -1.26
N GLY A 90 11.25 -20.92 -1.90
CA GLY A 90 10.30 -21.81 -1.22
C GLY A 90 10.86 -23.21 -0.94
N GLN A 91 12.03 -23.56 -1.50
CA GLN A 91 12.60 -24.89 -1.32
C GLN A 91 14.11 -24.85 -1.12
N LEU A 92 14.53 -24.16 -0.05
CA LEU A 92 15.90 -24.22 0.44
C LEU A 92 16.24 -25.57 1.08
N MET A 93 15.22 -26.38 1.43
CA MET A 93 15.39 -27.71 2.01
C MET A 93 14.45 -28.71 1.34
N TYR A 94 15.02 -29.78 0.78
CA TYR A 94 14.24 -30.95 0.38
C TYR A 94 13.96 -31.81 1.60
N THR A 95 12.74 -32.35 1.68
CA THR A 95 12.42 -33.42 2.64
C THR A 95 13.16 -34.71 2.27
N ALA A 96 13.40 -35.60 3.24
CA ALA A 96 14.13 -36.86 3.00
C ALA A 96 13.52 -37.72 1.87
N THR A 97 12.21 -37.63 1.65
CA THR A 97 11.50 -38.31 0.56
C THR A 97 11.83 -37.72 -0.82
N GLN A 98 12.02 -36.40 -0.91
CA GLN A 98 12.39 -35.71 -2.15
C GLN A 98 13.84 -35.99 -2.55
N TRP A 99 14.76 -36.12 -1.58
CA TRP A 99 16.14 -36.54 -1.81
C TRP A 99 16.21 -37.94 -2.45
N ARG A 100 15.52 -38.92 -1.87
CA ARG A 100 15.51 -40.30 -2.37
C ARG A 100 14.88 -40.45 -3.76
N ALA A 101 13.97 -39.56 -4.13
CA ALA A 101 13.36 -39.56 -5.45
C ALA A 101 14.36 -39.17 -6.55
N ARG A 102 15.35 -38.32 -6.22
CA ARG A 102 16.40 -37.88 -7.15
C ARG A 102 17.51 -38.90 -7.34
N GLU A 103 17.92 -39.61 -6.28
CA GLU A 103 18.97 -40.63 -6.38
C GLU A 103 18.57 -41.84 -7.23
N ARG A 104 17.30 -41.93 -7.66
CA ARG A 104 16.75 -43.01 -8.49
C ARG A 104 16.51 -42.61 -9.95
N GLN A 105 16.91 -41.41 -10.36
CA GLN A 105 16.99 -40.97 -11.75
C GLN A 105 18.44 -40.95 -12.20
#